data_AF-V9CZZ0-F1
#
_entry.id   AF-V9CZZ0-F1
#
_cell.length_a   1.000
_cell.length_b   1.000
_cell.length_c   1.000
_cell.angle_alpha   90.00
_cell.angle_beta   90.00
_cell.angle_gamma   90.00
#
_symmetry.space_group_name_H-M   'P 1'
#
loop_
_entity.id
_entity.type
_entity.pdbx_description
1 polymer ?
#
loop_
_entity_poly.entity_id
_entity_poly.type
_entity_poly.pdbx_seq_one_letter_code
_entity_poly.pdbx_strand_id
1 'polypeptide(L)'
;MIPIIPAQDLEAYPSFATTWAHVTAELLETDGSSRRANEGRARARSWEGSVRGWHDFVPGREGGDGDGHRDRDRDRDGRREYGQQEEQAGEGDGSGETPSHAVHGGEENSSSPAGLEELFRAERVRRMKDGILREILSEVPYLDEDEGVVEGSRSSERSSRITVSIPLGTRLEEHQGIRNTDAGDEAVEHPSVAPYGQSKGGLPPRLPPRLRDLVLIISASVDGAGLDGQSGAAGQEEDLLSEDINLFRANILHIAEVVSLRVIAVESSLTAFADLALEREVDSRMGLSSLSSSLQVQVEKLNALRTNALPSSLARLASTLHSLRTLQRTLLHLQLTFLEKSKHGVLSRYNAARIVFLSTVAQTMALKTQVLVLEARREVVTSPETKQKMDLARARYQQMETEEREMDERIKTLEEVVGEYEGLDTGGRGAAGGEIMAKLGRRYGEIEAELETVKRDIEMLERGKGLK
;
A
#
# COMPACT_ATOMS: atom_id res chain seq x y z
N MET A 1 -19.95 -6.00 23.90
CA MET A 1 -21.36 -6.20 24.33
C MET A 1 -21.91 -7.33 23.49
N ILE A 2 -22.36 -8.43 24.11
CA ILE A 2 -22.98 -9.53 23.36
C ILE A 2 -24.35 -9.02 22.84
N PRO A 3 -24.63 -9.09 21.53
CA PRO A 3 -25.92 -8.68 20.98
C PRO A 3 -27.02 -9.63 21.47
N ILE A 4 -28.17 -9.06 21.83
CA ILE A 4 -29.32 -9.81 22.32
C ILE A 4 -29.95 -10.53 21.13
N ILE A 5 -29.86 -11.86 21.10
CA ILE A 5 -30.51 -12.70 20.09
C ILE A 5 -32.02 -12.69 20.36
N PRO A 6 -32.88 -12.43 19.36
CA PRO A 6 -34.33 -12.45 19.53
C PRO A 6 -34.83 -13.86 19.82
N ALA A 7 -35.82 -13.99 20.71
CA ALA A 7 -36.33 -15.29 21.18
C ALA A 7 -36.86 -16.19 20.04
N GLN A 8 -37.31 -15.60 18.93
CA GLN A 8 -37.80 -16.33 17.75
C GLN A 8 -36.70 -17.17 17.08
N ASP A 9 -35.45 -16.70 17.09
CA ASP A 9 -34.31 -17.43 16.49
C ASP A 9 -33.83 -18.59 17.38
N LEU A 10 -34.05 -18.46 18.69
CA LEU A 10 -33.76 -19.53 19.65
C LEU A 10 -34.83 -20.64 19.60
N GLU A 11 -36.09 -20.29 19.33
CA GLU A 11 -37.16 -21.28 19.14
C GLU A 11 -37.02 -22.09 17.84
N ALA A 12 -36.45 -21.50 16.79
CA ALA A 12 -36.24 -22.17 15.50
C ALA A 12 -35.14 -23.26 15.55
N TYR A 13 -34.18 -23.16 16.47
CA TYR A 13 -33.03 -24.08 16.57
C TYR A 13 -32.84 -24.58 18.01
N PRO A 14 -33.57 -25.63 18.43
CA PRO A 14 -33.57 -26.08 19.82
C PRO A 14 -32.21 -26.60 20.29
N SER A 15 -31.42 -27.22 19.40
CA SER A 15 -30.04 -27.64 19.70
C SER A 15 -29.14 -26.44 20.00
N PHE A 16 -29.23 -25.38 19.18
CA PHE A 16 -28.49 -24.14 19.40
C PHE A 16 -28.94 -23.43 20.68
N ALA A 17 -30.23 -23.40 20.98
CA ALA A 17 -30.76 -22.81 22.21
C ALA A 17 -30.23 -23.51 23.47
N THR A 18 -30.11 -24.85 23.45
CA THR A 18 -29.52 -25.59 24.58
C THR A 18 -28.04 -25.28 24.77
N THR A 19 -27.26 -25.18 23.69
CA THR A 19 -25.84 -24.78 23.76
C THR A 19 -25.67 -23.32 24.15
N TRP A 20 -26.53 -22.42 23.66
CA TRP A 20 -26.48 -21.00 24.00
C TRP A 20 -26.82 -20.77 25.47
N ALA A 21 -27.87 -21.44 25.97
CA ALA A 21 -28.21 -21.43 27.39
C ALA A 21 -27.04 -21.94 28.24
N HIS A 22 -26.38 -23.04 27.86
CA HIS A 22 -25.22 -23.59 28.56
C HIS A 22 -24.01 -22.64 28.54
N VAL A 23 -23.74 -21.95 27.43
CA VAL A 23 -22.67 -20.96 27.33
C VAL A 23 -22.98 -19.72 28.18
N THR A 24 -24.22 -19.24 28.16
CA THR A 24 -24.60 -18.06 28.95
C THR A 24 -24.77 -18.33 30.44
N ALA A 25 -25.22 -19.51 30.83
CA ALA A 25 -25.44 -19.88 32.23
C ALA A 25 -24.18 -20.46 32.88
N GLU A 26 -23.45 -21.38 32.23
CA GLU A 26 -22.29 -22.02 32.88
C GLU A 26 -20.97 -21.29 32.63
N LEU A 27 -20.68 -20.84 31.40
CA LEU A 27 -19.39 -20.22 31.09
C LEU A 27 -19.30 -18.75 31.51
N LEU A 28 -20.43 -18.03 31.51
CA LEU A 28 -20.47 -16.60 31.84
C LEU A 28 -20.83 -16.30 33.30
N GLU A 29 -21.55 -17.18 34.01
CA GLU A 29 -21.79 -17.01 35.46
C GLU A 29 -20.65 -17.55 36.34
N THR A 30 -19.85 -18.51 35.84
CA THR A 30 -18.64 -19.00 36.56
C THR A 30 -17.46 -18.03 36.48
N ASP A 31 -17.46 -17.09 35.53
CA ASP A 31 -16.56 -15.94 35.54
C ASP A 31 -17.04 -14.91 36.58
N GLY A 32 -16.59 -15.11 37.82
CA GLY A 32 -16.87 -14.26 38.99
C GLY A 32 -16.50 -12.77 38.81
N SER A 33 -15.93 -12.40 37.67
CA SER A 33 -15.68 -11.02 37.24
C SER A 33 -16.97 -10.22 36.96
N SER A 34 -18.07 -10.87 36.56
CA SER A 34 -19.28 -10.14 36.15
C SER A 34 -20.15 -9.66 37.32
N ARG A 35 -20.15 -10.33 38.48
CA ARG A 35 -21.02 -9.98 39.62
C ARG A 35 -20.68 -8.61 40.22
N ARG A 36 -19.40 -8.26 40.32
CA ARG A 36 -18.93 -6.92 40.76
C ARG A 36 -19.11 -5.84 39.69
N ALA A 37 -18.90 -6.19 38.42
CA ALA A 37 -19.07 -5.26 37.30
C ALA A 37 -20.55 -4.90 37.05
N ASN A 38 -21.47 -5.83 37.34
CA ASN A 38 -22.91 -5.60 37.19
C ASN A 38 -23.51 -4.83 38.39
N GLU A 39 -23.03 -5.07 39.62
CA GLU A 39 -23.36 -4.23 40.78
C GLU A 39 -22.79 -2.80 40.66
N GLY A 40 -21.58 -2.65 40.08
CA GLY A 40 -21.00 -1.34 39.75
C GLY A 40 -21.80 -0.57 38.70
N ARG A 41 -22.34 -1.25 37.68
CA ARG A 41 -23.22 -0.63 36.67
C ARG A 41 -24.60 -0.27 37.21
N ALA A 42 -25.15 -1.03 38.16
CA ALA A 42 -26.39 -0.67 38.83
C ALA A 42 -26.24 0.61 39.68
N ARG A 43 -25.07 0.84 40.29
CA ARG A 43 -24.74 2.08 40.99
C ARG A 43 -24.43 3.26 40.05
N ALA A 44 -23.78 3.02 38.91
CA ALA A 44 -23.48 4.06 37.92
C ALA A 44 -24.74 4.64 37.25
N ARG A 45 -25.75 3.81 36.98
CA ARG A 45 -27.06 4.28 36.46
C ARG A 45 -27.83 5.16 37.46
N SER A 46 -27.52 5.07 38.75
CA SER A 46 -28.09 5.96 39.78
C SER A 46 -27.41 7.34 39.83
N TRP A 47 -26.23 7.52 39.24
CA TRP A 47 -25.47 8.78 39.24
C TRP A 47 -25.62 9.57 37.93
N GLU A 48 -25.83 8.90 36.80
CA GLU A 48 -25.80 9.52 35.46
C GLU A 48 -27.10 10.26 35.05
N GLY A 49 -28.12 10.25 35.91
CA GLY A 49 -29.34 11.05 35.73
C GLY A 49 -29.19 12.53 36.08
N SER A 50 -28.05 12.98 36.64
CA SER A 50 -27.97 14.31 37.28
C SER A 50 -27.17 15.39 36.56
N VAL A 51 -26.40 15.12 35.49
CA VAL A 51 -25.52 16.15 34.91
C VAL A 51 -25.48 16.06 33.39
N ARG A 52 -26.55 16.52 32.73
CA ARG A 52 -26.51 17.01 31.35
C ARG A 52 -26.94 18.46 31.34
N GLY A 53 -25.96 19.33 31.20
CA GLY A 53 -26.17 20.72 30.90
C GLY A 53 -24.82 21.41 30.90
N TRP A 54 -24.30 21.71 29.72
CA TRP A 54 -23.83 23.03 29.31
C TRP A 54 -22.90 22.91 28.08
N HIS A 55 -23.44 23.38 26.95
CA HIS A 55 -22.83 24.16 25.85
C HIS A 55 -21.56 23.71 25.10
N ASP A 56 -21.78 23.46 23.79
CA ASP A 56 -21.24 24.19 22.62
C ASP A 56 -20.00 25.09 22.78
N PHE A 57 -18.94 24.84 21.98
CA PHE A 57 -18.25 25.83 21.12
C PHE A 57 -17.24 25.15 20.16
N VAL A 58 -17.16 25.68 18.94
CA VAL A 58 -16.28 25.36 17.79
C VAL A 58 -15.43 26.64 17.50
N PRO A 59 -14.37 26.76 16.66
CA PRO A 59 -13.39 25.86 16.00
C PRO A 59 -11.90 26.29 16.20
N GLY A 60 -10.95 25.60 15.55
CA GLY A 60 -9.92 26.31 14.76
C GLY A 60 -8.47 25.82 14.76
N ARG A 61 -7.96 25.64 13.52
CA ARG A 61 -6.72 26.26 12.97
C ARG A 61 -5.38 25.47 12.98
N GLU A 62 -4.81 25.39 11.75
CA GLU A 62 -3.39 25.40 11.29
C GLU A 62 -2.33 24.65 12.12
N GLY A 63 -1.51 23.75 11.57
CA GLY A 63 -0.68 23.95 10.37
C GLY A 63 0.62 24.65 10.74
N GLY A 64 1.72 23.90 10.93
CA GLY A 64 3.01 24.48 11.31
C GLY A 64 4.17 23.48 11.27
N ASP A 65 5.11 23.78 10.38
CA ASP A 65 6.40 23.12 10.15
C ASP A 65 7.35 23.17 11.36
N GLY A 66 8.36 22.30 11.39
CA GLY A 66 9.39 22.36 12.43
C GLY A 66 10.57 21.40 12.21
N ASP A 67 11.55 21.88 11.46
CA ASP A 67 12.93 21.37 11.34
C ASP A 67 13.61 21.02 12.68
N GLY A 68 14.54 20.07 12.61
CA GLY A 68 15.90 20.37 13.07
C GLY A 68 16.56 19.44 14.09
N HIS A 69 17.88 19.30 13.87
CA HIS A 69 18.95 18.84 14.78
C HIS A 69 19.17 17.32 14.89
N ARG A 70 20.19 16.77 14.21
CA ARG A 70 21.65 16.85 14.43
C ARG A 70 22.16 16.01 15.60
N ASP A 71 23.03 15.09 15.20
CA ASP A 71 24.38 14.90 15.73
C ASP A 71 24.61 14.04 16.98
N ARG A 72 25.53 13.09 16.76
CA ARG A 72 26.66 12.67 17.60
C ARG A 72 26.61 11.30 18.31
N ASP A 73 27.44 10.44 17.73
CA ASP A 73 28.67 9.91 18.32
C ASP A 73 28.63 8.78 19.34
N ARG A 74 29.56 7.86 19.05
CA ARG A 74 30.42 7.05 19.92
C ARG A 74 29.95 5.65 20.28
N ASP A 75 30.64 4.71 19.63
CA ASP A 75 31.61 3.78 20.24
C ASP A 75 31.20 3.08 21.54
N ARG A 76 31.30 1.74 21.55
CA ARG A 76 32.46 1.03 22.13
C ARG A 76 32.08 -0.31 22.78
N ASP A 77 32.63 -1.37 22.20
CA ASP A 77 33.17 -2.60 22.80
C ASP A 77 32.41 -3.29 23.95
N GLY A 78 31.67 -4.35 23.60
CA GLY A 78 31.22 -5.39 24.52
C GLY A 78 32.32 -6.39 24.84
N ARG A 79 33.02 -6.18 25.97
CA ARG A 79 33.96 -7.14 26.57
C ARG A 79 33.24 -7.93 27.67
N ARG A 80 32.95 -9.21 27.40
CA ARG A 80 32.48 -10.20 28.38
C ARG A 80 33.62 -10.56 29.32
N GLU A 81 33.44 -10.35 30.61
CA GLU A 81 34.22 -10.99 31.69
C GLU A 81 33.29 -11.82 32.57
N TYR A 82 33.80 -13.00 32.92
CA TYR A 82 33.22 -13.96 33.85
C TYR A 82 33.27 -13.41 35.28
N GLY A 83 32.20 -13.61 36.04
CA GLY A 83 32.16 -13.35 37.48
C GLY A 83 31.34 -14.43 38.18
N GLN A 84 32.05 -15.35 38.82
CA GLN A 84 31.54 -16.18 39.92
C GLN A 84 31.14 -15.27 41.08
N GLN A 85 30.08 -15.57 41.82
CA GLN A 85 30.12 -15.72 43.28
C GLN A 85 28.75 -16.03 43.91
N GLU A 86 28.81 -17.00 44.83
CA GLU A 86 28.21 -17.04 46.17
C GLU A 86 26.70 -17.20 46.35
N GLU A 87 26.36 -18.42 46.78
CA GLU A 87 25.71 -18.71 48.08
C GLU A 87 25.10 -17.52 48.83
N GLN A 88 23.78 -17.57 49.02
CA GLN A 88 23.22 -17.12 50.29
C GLN A 88 21.93 -17.86 50.61
N ALA A 89 21.98 -18.61 51.70
CA ALA A 89 20.84 -19.14 52.42
C ALA A 89 19.98 -17.98 52.93
N GLY A 90 18.66 -18.11 52.77
CA GLY A 90 17.67 -17.21 53.33
C GLY A 90 16.57 -18.01 53.99
N GLU A 91 16.77 -18.32 55.28
CA GLU A 91 15.71 -18.71 56.19
C GLU A 91 14.74 -17.54 56.37
N GLY A 92 13.45 -17.81 56.22
CA GLY A 92 12.36 -16.84 56.43
C GLY A 92 11.28 -17.47 57.29
N ASP A 93 11.53 -17.44 58.60
CA ASP A 93 10.53 -17.54 59.66
C ASP A 93 9.65 -16.28 59.66
N GLY A 94 8.34 -16.40 59.90
CA GLY A 94 7.47 -15.24 59.85
C GLY A 94 5.97 -15.49 59.95
N SER A 95 5.54 -15.91 61.13
CA SER A 95 4.31 -15.51 61.84
C SER A 95 2.94 -15.62 61.14
N GLY A 96 2.07 -16.38 61.81
CA GLY A 96 0.68 -16.55 61.44
C GLY A 96 -0.18 -15.30 61.54
N GLU A 97 -1.38 -15.41 61.00
CA GLU A 97 -2.57 -14.80 61.57
C GLU A 97 -3.78 -15.60 61.10
N THR A 98 -4.52 -16.11 62.09
CA THR A 98 -5.84 -16.70 61.91
C THR A 98 -6.87 -15.58 61.87
N PRO A 99 -7.96 -15.75 61.12
CA PRO A 99 -9.23 -15.25 61.58
C PRO A 99 -10.23 -16.40 61.66
N SER A 100 -10.48 -16.83 62.88
CA SER A 100 -11.71 -17.50 63.26
C SER A 100 -12.85 -16.47 63.23
N HIS A 101 -13.91 -16.73 62.46
CA HIS A 101 -15.28 -16.42 62.92
C HIS A 101 -16.39 -17.04 62.06
N ALA A 102 -17.36 -17.58 62.79
CA ALA A 102 -18.78 -17.68 62.47
C ALA A 102 -19.22 -18.74 61.44
N VAL A 103 -19.34 -19.97 61.97
CA VAL A 103 -20.52 -20.84 61.88
C VAL A 103 -21.78 -20.09 61.40
N HIS A 104 -22.23 -20.39 60.19
CA HIS A 104 -23.64 -20.26 59.82
C HIS A 104 -24.07 -21.57 59.18
N GLY A 105 -24.97 -22.27 59.89
CA GLY A 105 -25.53 -23.54 59.46
C GLY A 105 -26.38 -23.38 58.22
N GLY A 106 -26.27 -24.33 57.31
CA GLY A 106 -27.04 -24.41 56.09
C GLY A 106 -26.77 -25.73 55.39
N GLU A 107 -27.50 -26.76 55.84
CA GLU A 107 -27.89 -27.95 55.09
C GLU A 107 -26.80 -28.63 54.23
N GLU A 108 -26.16 -29.64 54.83
CA GLU A 108 -25.38 -30.65 54.14
C GLU A 108 -26.29 -31.47 53.20
N ASN A 109 -26.50 -30.95 51.99
CA ASN A 109 -26.85 -31.80 50.86
C ASN A 109 -25.63 -32.67 50.56
N SER A 110 -25.67 -33.91 51.05
CA SER A 110 -24.77 -35.00 50.66
C SER A 110 -24.89 -35.24 49.15
N SER A 111 -24.17 -34.46 48.36
CA SER A 111 -23.97 -34.73 46.94
C SER A 111 -23.23 -36.06 46.86
N SER A 112 -23.96 -37.11 46.50
CA SER A 112 -23.41 -38.45 46.37
C SER A 112 -22.11 -38.46 45.56
N PRO A 113 -21.12 -39.31 45.87
CA PRO A 113 -19.87 -39.43 45.11
C PRO A 113 -20.09 -39.78 43.63
N ALA A 114 -21.29 -40.21 43.24
CA ALA A 114 -21.69 -40.37 41.85
C ALA A 114 -21.62 -39.04 41.06
N GLY A 115 -21.90 -37.90 41.70
CA GLY A 115 -21.87 -36.59 41.05
C GLY A 115 -20.47 -36.11 40.68
N LEU A 116 -19.45 -36.43 41.49
CA LEU A 116 -18.08 -36.01 41.22
C LEU A 116 -17.42 -36.84 40.11
N GLU A 117 -17.74 -38.14 40.04
CA GLU A 117 -17.35 -38.99 38.92
C GLU A 117 -18.05 -38.56 37.62
N GLU A 118 -19.33 -38.19 37.71
CA GLU A 118 -20.08 -37.62 36.59
C GLU A 118 -19.47 -36.32 36.08
N LEU A 119 -19.03 -35.43 36.99
CA LEU A 119 -18.29 -34.21 36.63
C LEU A 119 -16.96 -34.51 35.92
N PHE A 120 -16.17 -35.47 36.40
CA PHE A 120 -14.93 -35.86 35.72
C PHE A 120 -15.17 -36.55 34.37
N ARG A 121 -16.27 -37.29 34.24
CA ARG A 121 -16.68 -37.87 32.95
C ARG A 121 -17.11 -36.76 32.00
N ALA A 122 -17.94 -35.83 32.45
CA ALA A 122 -18.35 -34.66 31.68
C ALA A 122 -17.15 -33.84 31.22
N GLU A 123 -16.18 -33.57 32.10
CA GLU A 123 -14.97 -32.82 31.77
C GLU A 123 -14.06 -33.56 30.79
N ARG A 124 -13.92 -34.89 30.93
CA ARG A 124 -13.18 -35.69 29.94
C ARG A 124 -13.87 -35.72 28.57
N VAL A 125 -15.20 -35.87 28.56
CA VAL A 125 -16.00 -35.82 27.33
C VAL A 125 -15.89 -34.45 26.68
N ARG A 126 -15.90 -33.37 27.47
CA ARG A 126 -15.71 -32.01 26.99
C ARG A 126 -14.34 -31.84 26.33
N ARG A 127 -13.26 -32.22 27.01
CA ARG A 127 -11.90 -32.16 26.42
C ARG A 127 -11.75 -33.01 25.17
N MET A 128 -12.37 -34.19 25.14
CA MET A 128 -12.37 -35.06 23.97
C MET A 128 -13.14 -34.43 22.80
N LYS A 129 -14.32 -33.86 23.05
CA LYS A 129 -15.09 -33.11 22.05
C LYS A 129 -14.31 -31.92 21.51
N ASP A 130 -13.69 -31.14 22.39
CA ASP A 130 -12.87 -29.99 22.01
C ASP A 130 -11.66 -30.42 21.17
N GLY A 131 -11.02 -31.54 21.52
CA GLY A 131 -9.93 -32.13 20.75
C GLY A 131 -10.35 -32.57 19.35
N ILE A 132 -11.49 -33.28 19.24
CA ILE A 132 -12.04 -33.73 17.95
C ILE A 132 -12.42 -32.53 17.08
N LEU A 133 -13.03 -31.49 17.65
CA LEU A 133 -13.38 -30.28 16.90
C LEU A 133 -12.15 -29.54 16.40
N ARG A 134 -11.08 -29.45 17.19
CA ARG A 134 -9.80 -28.85 16.76
C ARG A 134 -9.17 -29.64 15.62
N GLU A 135 -9.11 -30.96 15.75
CA GLU A 135 -8.59 -31.85 14.72
C GLU A 135 -9.36 -31.69 13.42
N ILE A 136 -10.70 -31.73 13.48
CA ILE A 136 -11.57 -31.52 12.31
C ILE A 136 -11.33 -30.14 11.69
N LEU A 137 -11.25 -29.07 12.48
CA LEU A 137 -10.99 -27.71 11.97
C LEU A 137 -9.62 -27.60 11.29
N SER A 138 -8.60 -28.30 11.79
CA SER A 138 -7.28 -28.34 11.16
C SER A 138 -7.24 -29.17 9.87
N GLU A 139 -8.13 -30.16 9.72
CA GLU A 139 -8.22 -31.00 8.51
C GLU A 139 -9.02 -30.36 7.38
N VAL A 140 -10.00 -29.52 7.71
CA VAL A 140 -10.92 -28.87 6.76
C VAL A 140 -10.20 -28.16 5.59
N PRO A 141 -9.09 -27.42 5.79
CA PRO A 141 -8.32 -26.80 4.71
C PRO A 141 -7.74 -27.79 3.67
N TYR A 142 -7.51 -29.04 4.05
CA TYR A 142 -6.79 -30.04 3.25
C TYR A 142 -7.70 -31.02 2.50
N LEU A 143 -9.02 -30.98 2.73
CA LEU A 143 -9.98 -31.91 2.13
C LEU A 143 -10.06 -31.85 0.60
N ASP A 144 -9.48 -30.83 -0.03
CA ASP A 144 -9.54 -30.62 -1.47
C ASP A 144 -8.30 -31.10 -2.25
N GLU A 145 -7.20 -31.45 -1.57
CA GLU A 145 -5.97 -31.87 -2.27
C GLU A 145 -5.98 -33.34 -2.71
N ASP A 146 -6.79 -34.20 -2.08
CA ASP A 146 -6.76 -35.65 -2.33
C ASP A 146 -7.65 -36.13 -3.50
N GLU A 147 -8.67 -35.37 -3.91
CA GLU A 147 -9.57 -35.80 -5.01
C GLU A 147 -9.09 -35.42 -6.43
N GLY A 148 -7.97 -34.70 -6.56
CA GLY A 148 -7.52 -34.13 -7.83
C GLY A 148 -6.65 -35.03 -8.72
N VAL A 149 -6.10 -36.14 -8.20
CA VAL A 149 -5.21 -37.02 -8.96
C VAL A 149 -5.95 -38.26 -9.41
N VAL A 150 -6.99 -38.07 -10.23
CA VAL A 150 -7.45 -39.15 -11.10
C VAL A 150 -6.37 -39.37 -12.15
N GLU A 151 -5.51 -40.37 -11.93
CA GLU A 151 -4.57 -40.95 -12.89
C GLU A 151 -5.35 -41.46 -14.13
N GLY A 152 -5.72 -40.55 -15.02
CA GLY A 152 -6.67 -40.83 -16.09
C GLY A 152 -6.53 -39.91 -17.30
N SER A 153 -5.33 -39.44 -17.61
CA SER A 153 -5.02 -38.82 -18.90
C SER A 153 -3.67 -39.30 -19.41
N ARG A 154 -3.62 -40.59 -19.77
CA ARG A 154 -2.67 -41.10 -20.75
C ARG A 154 -3.02 -40.51 -22.12
N SER A 155 -2.62 -39.27 -22.37
CA SER A 155 -2.63 -38.70 -23.72
C SER A 155 -1.40 -39.23 -24.49
N SER A 156 -1.71 -40.11 -25.42
CA SER A 156 -0.95 -40.54 -26.59
C SER A 156 0.33 -39.77 -26.89
N GLU A 157 1.41 -40.54 -26.96
CA GLU A 157 2.66 -40.24 -27.65
C GLU A 157 2.39 -39.66 -29.05
N ARG A 158 2.97 -38.49 -29.34
CA ARG A 158 3.42 -38.15 -30.69
C ARG A 158 4.78 -37.47 -30.61
N SER A 159 5.79 -38.32 -30.72
CA SER A 159 7.05 -38.12 -31.41
C SER A 159 7.02 -36.95 -32.42
N SER A 160 7.92 -35.97 -32.24
CA SER A 160 8.64 -35.28 -33.32
C SER A 160 9.78 -34.41 -32.79
N ARG A 161 10.99 -34.97 -32.90
CA ARG A 161 12.21 -34.35 -33.43
C ARG A 161 12.56 -32.90 -33.04
N ILE A 162 13.60 -32.85 -32.21
CA ILE A 162 14.78 -31.97 -32.24
C ILE A 162 14.90 -31.09 -33.50
N THR A 163 14.87 -29.76 -33.29
CA THR A 163 15.68 -28.81 -34.05
C THR A 163 16.29 -27.81 -33.08
N VAL A 164 17.62 -27.86 -32.99
CA VAL A 164 18.48 -26.86 -32.36
C VAL A 164 18.45 -25.58 -33.20
N SER A 165 18.34 -24.42 -32.58
CA SER A 165 18.70 -23.14 -33.19
C SER A 165 19.33 -22.21 -32.16
N ILE A 166 20.54 -21.78 -32.50
CA ILE A 166 21.50 -20.92 -31.80
C ILE A 166 21.01 -19.45 -31.87
N PRO A 167 21.35 -18.58 -30.90
CA PRO A 167 20.77 -17.25 -30.79
C PRO A 167 21.46 -16.24 -31.72
N LEU A 168 20.67 -15.34 -32.33
CA LEU A 168 21.16 -14.15 -33.01
C LEU A 168 20.41 -12.93 -32.49
N GLY A 169 21.17 -11.91 -32.10
CA GLY A 169 20.71 -10.77 -31.32
C GLY A 169 20.13 -9.59 -32.10
N THR A 170 19.80 -8.59 -31.28
CA THR A 170 19.63 -7.15 -31.56
C THR A 170 18.66 -6.75 -32.66
N ARG A 171 17.55 -6.12 -32.26
CA ARG A 171 17.02 -4.96 -33.00
C ARG A 171 16.20 -4.02 -32.12
N LEU A 172 16.63 -2.76 -32.15
CA LEU A 172 16.01 -1.53 -31.68
C LEU A 172 14.76 -1.17 -32.50
N GLU A 173 14.03 -0.16 -32.00
CA GLU A 173 12.92 0.61 -32.62
C GLU A 173 11.52 0.05 -32.35
N GLU A 174 10.47 0.85 -32.13
CA GLU A 174 10.31 2.28 -31.89
C GLU A 174 8.88 2.50 -31.36
N HIS A 175 8.66 3.72 -30.87
CA HIS A 175 7.41 4.33 -30.44
C HIS A 175 6.15 4.01 -31.24
N GLN A 176 5.04 3.78 -30.53
CA GLN A 176 3.75 4.37 -30.88
C GLN A 176 2.89 4.55 -29.62
N GLY A 177 2.46 5.79 -29.38
CA GLY A 177 1.64 6.18 -28.25
C GLY A 177 0.15 5.96 -28.52
N ILE A 178 -0.59 5.74 -27.44
CA ILE A 178 -2.04 5.96 -27.39
C ILE A 178 -2.35 6.76 -26.12
N ARG A 179 -3.15 7.78 -26.35
CA ARG A 179 -3.66 8.80 -25.43
C ARG A 179 -4.93 8.31 -24.72
N ASN A 180 -5.07 8.79 -23.48
CA ASN A 180 -6.30 9.26 -22.81
C ASN A 180 -7.15 8.32 -21.93
N THR A 181 -7.80 9.02 -20.98
CA THR A 181 -8.92 8.74 -20.05
C THR A 181 -8.53 8.00 -18.76
N ASP A 182 -8.51 8.61 -17.58
CA ASP A 182 -9.54 9.38 -16.84
C ASP A 182 -10.75 8.54 -16.40
N ALA A 183 -11.09 8.71 -15.12
CA ALA A 183 -12.18 8.14 -14.32
C ALA A 183 -12.09 6.67 -13.88
N GLY A 184 -12.30 6.43 -12.57
CA GLY A 184 -12.79 5.14 -12.08
C GLY A 184 -12.40 4.76 -10.65
N ASP A 185 -13.10 5.35 -9.69
CA ASP A 185 -13.21 4.90 -8.30
C ASP A 185 -13.77 3.44 -8.28
N GLU A 186 -12.96 2.44 -7.93
CA GLU A 186 -13.43 1.05 -7.77
C GLU A 186 -14.08 0.88 -6.40
N ALA A 187 -15.41 0.99 -6.39
CA ALA A 187 -16.23 0.51 -5.29
C ALA A 187 -16.08 -1.01 -5.15
N VAL A 188 -15.67 -1.44 -3.96
CA VAL A 188 -15.68 -2.84 -3.52
C VAL A 188 -17.14 -3.32 -3.49
N GLU A 189 -17.58 -4.03 -4.54
CA GLU A 189 -18.89 -4.67 -4.56
C GLU A 189 -18.93 -5.82 -3.53
N HIS A 190 -19.85 -5.71 -2.58
CA HIS A 190 -20.22 -6.80 -1.69
C HIS A 190 -20.86 -7.94 -2.51
N PRO A 191 -20.50 -9.22 -2.28
CA PRO A 191 -21.15 -10.32 -2.95
C PRO A 191 -22.62 -10.41 -2.54
N SER A 192 -23.49 -10.14 -3.51
CA SER A 192 -24.94 -10.29 -3.41
C SER A 192 -25.30 -11.75 -3.10
N VAL A 193 -26.00 -11.95 -2.00
CA VAL A 193 -26.54 -13.23 -1.53
C VAL A 193 -27.62 -13.70 -2.51
N ALA A 194 -27.28 -14.67 -3.37
CA ALA A 194 -28.25 -15.40 -4.16
C ALA A 194 -28.91 -16.50 -3.30
N PRO A 195 -30.22 -16.76 -3.45
CA PRO A 195 -30.94 -17.75 -2.65
C PRO A 195 -30.53 -19.17 -3.08
N TYR A 196 -30.00 -19.94 -2.12
CA TYR A 196 -29.58 -21.33 -2.28
C TYR A 196 -30.76 -22.23 -2.68
N GLY A 197 -30.75 -22.66 -3.95
CA GLY A 197 -31.65 -23.65 -4.50
C GLY A 197 -31.02 -25.05 -4.44
N GLN A 198 -31.78 -26.02 -3.92
CA GLN A 198 -31.46 -27.43 -3.79
C GLN A 198 -30.91 -28.06 -5.10
N SER A 199 -29.60 -28.19 -5.23
CA SER A 199 -28.99 -29.03 -6.26
C SER A 199 -28.77 -30.45 -5.74
N LYS A 200 -29.72 -31.36 -6.04
CA LYS A 200 -29.51 -32.82 -5.89
C LYS A 200 -28.38 -33.24 -6.84
N GLY A 201 -27.21 -33.55 -6.29
CA GLY A 201 -26.05 -34.06 -7.04
C GLY A 201 -24.85 -33.10 -7.14
N GLY A 202 -24.83 -32.03 -6.35
CA GLY A 202 -23.69 -31.11 -6.29
C GLY A 202 -22.48 -31.75 -5.60
N LEU A 203 -21.30 -31.53 -6.17
CA LEU A 203 -20.01 -31.74 -5.52
C LEU A 203 -20.05 -31.21 -4.08
N PRO A 204 -19.35 -31.86 -3.12
CA PRO A 204 -19.33 -31.41 -1.74
C PRO A 204 -18.98 -29.92 -1.67
N PRO A 205 -19.68 -29.12 -0.84
CA PRO A 205 -19.47 -27.69 -0.75
C PRO A 205 -17.99 -27.41 -0.45
N ARG A 206 -17.29 -26.83 -1.43
CA ARG A 206 -15.86 -26.53 -1.31
C ARG A 206 -15.67 -25.19 -0.64
N LEU A 207 -14.67 -25.10 0.24
CA LEU A 207 -14.23 -23.83 0.81
C LEU A 207 -13.40 -23.06 -0.22
N PRO A 208 -13.73 -21.78 -0.49
CA PRO A 208 -12.86 -20.86 -1.19
C PRO A 208 -11.45 -20.83 -0.55
N PRO A 209 -10.36 -20.74 -1.32
CA PRO A 209 -8.99 -20.77 -0.79
C PRO A 209 -8.73 -19.77 0.34
N ARG A 210 -9.28 -18.56 0.21
CA ARG A 210 -9.15 -17.51 1.25
C ARG A 210 -9.80 -17.90 2.58
N LEU A 211 -10.92 -18.64 2.56
CA LEU A 211 -11.57 -19.12 3.77
C LEU A 211 -10.80 -20.29 4.41
N ARG A 212 -10.01 -21.05 3.63
CA ARG A 212 -9.16 -22.13 4.16
C ARG A 212 -8.01 -21.59 4.98
N ASP A 213 -7.30 -20.60 4.43
CA ASP A 213 -6.19 -19.94 5.12
C ASP A 213 -6.68 -19.30 6.43
N LEU A 214 -7.86 -18.69 6.38
CA LEU A 214 -8.50 -18.08 7.55
C LEU A 214 -8.95 -19.12 8.61
N VAL A 215 -9.51 -20.27 8.20
CA VAL A 215 -9.82 -21.38 9.13
C VAL A 215 -8.53 -21.93 9.75
N LEU A 216 -7.45 -22.04 8.98
CA LEU A 216 -6.15 -22.51 9.46
C LEU A 216 -5.55 -21.55 10.49
N ILE A 217 -5.51 -20.24 10.19
CA ILE A 217 -5.01 -19.20 11.10
C ILE A 217 -5.80 -19.21 12.41
N ILE A 218 -7.13 -19.32 12.34
CA ILE A 218 -7.98 -19.33 13.52
C ILE A 218 -7.82 -20.62 14.32
N SER A 219 -7.73 -21.78 13.67
CA SER A 219 -7.46 -23.05 14.36
C SER A 219 -6.13 -23.03 15.13
N ALA A 220 -5.07 -22.48 14.52
CA ALA A 220 -3.77 -22.30 15.17
C ALA A 220 -3.84 -21.33 16.37
N SER A 221 -4.62 -20.25 16.26
CA SER A 221 -4.82 -19.31 17.37
C SER A 221 -5.57 -19.95 18.56
N VAL A 222 -6.56 -20.81 18.27
CA VAL A 222 -7.33 -21.53 19.28
C VAL A 222 -6.46 -22.57 20.00
N ASP A 223 -5.47 -23.15 19.31
CA ASP A 223 -4.48 -24.06 19.89
C ASP A 223 -3.46 -23.35 20.77
N GLY A 224 -3.01 -22.14 20.38
CA GLY A 224 -2.12 -21.32 21.19
C GLY A 224 -2.74 -20.85 22.51
N ALA A 225 -4.04 -20.56 22.52
CA ALA A 225 -4.76 -20.04 23.69
C ALA A 225 -4.94 -21.06 24.83
N GLY A 226 -4.76 -22.36 24.59
CA GLY A 226 -5.10 -23.42 25.54
C GLY A 226 -3.99 -23.88 26.47
N LEU A 227 -2.72 -23.61 26.15
CA LEU A 227 -1.59 -24.28 26.81
C LEU A 227 -0.88 -23.42 27.87
N ASP A 228 -0.89 -22.10 27.72
CA ASP A 228 -0.18 -21.21 28.65
C ASP A 228 -1.19 -20.26 29.29
N GLY A 229 -1.58 -20.52 30.54
CA GLY A 229 -2.46 -19.65 31.36
C GLY A 229 -1.87 -18.26 31.68
N GLN A 230 -0.96 -17.77 30.85
CA GLN A 230 -0.30 -16.49 30.94
C GLN A 230 -1.12 -15.44 30.19
N SER A 231 -2.23 -15.06 30.82
CA SER A 231 -3.23 -14.08 30.36
C SER A 231 -2.71 -12.65 30.09
N GLY A 232 -1.39 -12.43 30.07
CA GLY A 232 -0.76 -11.11 29.94
C GLY A 232 -0.41 -10.69 28.51
N ALA A 233 -0.29 -11.62 27.55
CA ALA A 233 0.12 -11.33 26.17
C ALA A 233 -1.03 -11.37 25.14
N ALA A 234 -2.19 -11.90 25.52
CA ALA A 234 -3.31 -12.15 24.61
C ALA A 234 -3.91 -10.89 23.96
N GLY A 235 -3.80 -9.72 24.62
CA GLY A 235 -4.45 -8.50 24.14
C GLY A 235 -3.85 -7.91 22.85
N GLN A 236 -2.57 -8.16 22.56
CA GLN A 236 -1.93 -7.64 21.33
C GLN A 236 -2.17 -8.54 20.11
N GLU A 237 -2.30 -9.85 20.33
CA GLU A 237 -2.58 -10.81 19.26
C GLU A 237 -4.05 -10.75 18.83
N GLU A 238 -4.96 -10.47 19.77
CA GLU A 238 -6.39 -10.33 19.47
C GLU A 238 -6.68 -9.09 18.60
N ASP A 239 -5.93 -8.00 18.78
CA ASP A 239 -6.03 -6.81 17.91
C ASP A 239 -5.55 -7.12 16.49
N LEU A 240 -4.49 -7.91 16.33
CA LEU A 240 -3.93 -8.30 15.03
C LEU A 240 -4.85 -9.26 14.26
N LEU A 241 -5.57 -10.14 14.97
CA LEU A 241 -6.48 -11.13 14.37
C LEU A 241 -7.92 -10.64 14.26
N SER A 242 -8.24 -9.42 14.73
CA SER A 242 -9.61 -8.90 14.77
C SER A 242 -10.29 -8.88 13.41
N GLU A 243 -9.55 -8.56 12.34
CA GLU A 243 -10.06 -8.59 10.96
C GLU A 243 -10.40 -10.01 10.50
N ASP A 244 -9.49 -10.96 10.72
CA ASP A 244 -9.68 -12.38 10.38
C ASP A 244 -10.84 -13.01 11.17
N ILE A 245 -10.97 -12.66 12.45
CA ILE A 245 -12.08 -13.11 13.31
C ILE A 245 -13.42 -12.57 12.78
N ASN A 246 -13.46 -11.32 12.32
CA ASN A 246 -14.68 -10.73 11.77
C ASN A 246 -15.06 -11.38 10.42
N LEU A 247 -14.07 -11.66 9.57
CA LEU A 247 -14.28 -12.38 8.31
C LEU A 247 -14.74 -13.83 8.55
N PHE A 248 -14.20 -14.50 9.57
CA PHE A 248 -14.66 -15.82 9.99
C PHE A 248 -16.11 -15.79 10.46
N ARG A 249 -16.45 -14.82 11.31
CA ARG A 249 -17.83 -14.65 11.82
C ARG A 249 -18.81 -14.37 10.68
N ALA A 250 -18.42 -13.58 9.69
CA ALA A 250 -19.25 -13.31 8.52
C ALA A 250 -19.51 -14.56 7.66
N ASN A 251 -18.58 -15.52 7.64
CA ASN A 251 -18.66 -16.76 6.85
C ASN A 251 -18.96 -18.01 7.67
N ILE A 252 -19.40 -17.85 8.93
CA ILE A 252 -19.52 -18.96 9.88
C ILE A 252 -20.50 -20.04 9.42
N LEU A 253 -21.55 -19.67 8.67
CA LEU A 253 -22.54 -20.62 8.17
C LEU A 253 -21.94 -21.59 7.14
N HIS A 254 -21.10 -21.08 6.22
CA HIS A 254 -20.44 -21.90 5.21
C HIS A 254 -19.39 -22.83 5.84
N ILE A 255 -18.63 -22.30 6.80
CA ILE A 255 -17.65 -23.07 7.56
C ILE A 255 -18.35 -24.16 8.38
N ALA A 256 -19.46 -23.83 9.05
CA ALA A 256 -20.24 -24.78 9.85
C ALA A 256 -20.82 -25.90 8.99
N GLU A 257 -21.28 -25.60 7.77
CA GLU A 257 -21.75 -26.63 6.82
C GLU A 257 -20.63 -27.63 6.49
N VAL A 258 -19.44 -27.15 6.10
CA VAL A 258 -18.32 -28.03 5.74
C VAL A 258 -17.81 -28.83 6.95
N VAL A 259 -17.70 -28.19 8.12
CA VAL A 259 -17.33 -28.86 9.38
C VAL A 259 -18.36 -29.94 9.73
N SER A 260 -19.66 -29.65 9.60
CA SER A 260 -20.72 -30.63 9.90
C SER A 260 -20.66 -31.84 8.98
N LEU A 261 -20.36 -31.65 7.69
CA LEU A 261 -20.17 -32.74 6.75
C LEU A 261 -18.96 -33.60 7.12
N ARG A 262 -17.85 -33.00 7.55
CA ARG A 262 -16.67 -33.73 8.01
C ARG A 262 -16.94 -34.50 9.29
N VAL A 263 -17.67 -33.91 10.25
CA VAL A 263 -18.08 -34.59 11.49
C VAL A 263 -18.91 -35.83 11.17
N ILE A 264 -19.90 -35.72 10.27
CA ILE A 264 -20.72 -36.86 9.83
C ILE A 264 -19.85 -37.94 9.16
N ALA A 265 -18.88 -37.54 8.34
CA ALA A 265 -17.95 -38.48 7.71
C ALA A 265 -17.08 -39.22 8.75
N VAL A 266 -16.55 -38.51 9.76
CA VAL A 266 -15.77 -39.11 10.86
C VAL A 266 -16.64 -40.02 11.74
N GLU A 267 -17.88 -39.64 12.00
CA GLU A 267 -18.84 -40.49 12.71
C GLU A 267 -19.10 -41.80 11.93
N SER A 268 -19.29 -41.70 10.61
CA SER A 268 -19.51 -42.87 9.75
C SER A 268 -18.28 -43.79 9.67
N SER A 269 -17.06 -43.24 9.72
CA SER A 269 -15.85 -44.05 9.74
C SER A 269 -15.62 -44.70 11.10
N LEU A 270 -15.88 -44.00 12.20
CA LEU A 270 -15.80 -44.54 13.55
C LEU A 270 -16.81 -45.67 13.80
N THR A 271 -18.03 -45.52 13.29
CA THR A 271 -19.04 -46.60 13.33
C THR A 271 -18.59 -47.82 12.54
N ALA A 272 -18.03 -47.64 11.34
CA ALA A 272 -17.44 -48.76 10.59
C ALA A 272 -16.27 -49.44 11.33
N PHE A 273 -15.41 -48.67 12.01
CA PHE A 273 -14.34 -49.24 12.85
C PHE A 273 -14.87 -49.99 14.08
N ALA A 274 -15.94 -49.50 14.70
CA ALA A 274 -16.58 -50.18 15.82
C ALA A 274 -17.18 -51.53 15.41
N ASP A 275 -17.81 -51.59 14.23
CA ASP A 275 -18.34 -52.83 13.66
C ASP A 275 -17.23 -53.85 13.39
N LEU A 276 -16.09 -53.42 12.82
CA LEU A 276 -14.92 -54.28 12.62
C LEU A 276 -14.29 -54.78 13.93
N ALA A 277 -14.32 -53.95 14.98
CA ALA A 277 -13.82 -54.35 16.29
C ALA A 277 -14.70 -55.42 16.94
N LEU A 278 -16.02 -55.33 16.76
CA LEU A 278 -16.99 -56.31 17.26
C LEU A 278 -16.89 -57.65 16.52
N GLU A 279 -16.65 -57.66 15.21
CA GLU A 279 -16.45 -58.92 14.46
C GLU A 279 -15.18 -59.67 14.91
N ARG A 280 -14.14 -58.94 15.32
CA ARG A 280 -12.85 -59.52 15.71
C ARG A 280 -12.87 -60.28 17.04
N GLU A 281 -13.79 -59.99 17.95
CA GLU A 281 -13.88 -60.73 19.23
C GLU A 281 -14.36 -62.18 19.04
N VAL A 282 -15.12 -62.48 17.99
CA VAL A 282 -15.73 -63.80 17.75
C VAL A 282 -14.71 -64.85 17.27
N ASP A 283 -13.65 -64.44 16.57
CA ASP A 283 -12.62 -65.34 16.01
C ASP A 283 -11.46 -65.69 16.97
N SER A 284 -11.47 -65.12 18.18
CA SER A 284 -10.31 -65.09 19.10
C SER A 284 -9.94 -66.42 19.79
N ARG A 285 -10.70 -67.52 19.61
CA ARG A 285 -10.55 -68.72 20.46
C ARG A 285 -9.74 -69.89 19.85
N MET A 286 -9.34 -69.87 18.57
CA MET A 286 -8.61 -71.00 17.96
C MET A 286 -7.18 -70.71 17.43
N GLY A 287 -6.67 -69.48 17.50
CA GLY A 287 -5.41 -69.08 16.81
C GLY A 287 -4.18 -68.77 17.68
N LEU A 288 -4.18 -69.04 18.98
CA LEU A 288 -3.20 -68.45 19.92
C LEU A 288 -1.74 -68.94 19.78
N SER A 289 -1.49 -70.11 19.19
CA SER A 289 -0.13 -70.67 19.06
C SER A 289 0.58 -70.31 17.75
N SER A 290 -0.13 -70.10 16.64
CA SER A 290 0.48 -69.54 15.42
C SER A 290 0.67 -68.03 15.57
N LEU A 291 -0.23 -67.35 16.29
CA LEU A 291 -0.13 -65.94 16.59
C LEU A 291 1.11 -65.63 17.41
N SER A 292 1.44 -66.40 18.45
CA SER A 292 2.62 -66.14 19.28
C SER A 292 3.93 -66.23 18.48
N SER A 293 4.05 -67.22 17.60
CA SER A 293 5.21 -67.34 16.70
C SER A 293 5.30 -66.17 15.69
N SER A 294 4.17 -65.74 15.14
CA SER A 294 4.09 -64.57 14.26
C SER A 294 4.41 -63.27 15.01
N LEU A 295 3.93 -63.14 16.25
CA LEU A 295 4.19 -61.99 17.11
C LEU A 295 5.68 -61.91 17.47
N GLN A 296 6.32 -63.05 17.73
CA GLN A 296 7.74 -63.11 18.06
C GLN A 296 8.61 -62.71 16.85
N VAL A 297 8.28 -63.18 15.64
CA VAL A 297 8.95 -62.73 14.40
C VAL A 297 8.72 -61.24 14.14
N GLN A 298 7.51 -60.73 14.40
CA GLN A 298 7.22 -59.30 14.26
C GLN A 298 7.97 -58.45 15.30
N VAL A 299 8.11 -58.92 16.54
CA VAL A 299 8.87 -58.24 17.60
C VAL A 299 10.37 -58.22 17.27
N GLU A 300 10.93 -59.32 16.77
CA GLU A 300 12.33 -59.35 16.31
C GLU A 300 12.56 -58.40 15.13
N LYS A 301 11.62 -58.36 14.17
CA LYS A 301 11.68 -57.41 13.05
C LYS A 301 11.55 -55.96 13.52
N LEU A 302 10.66 -55.67 14.46
CA LEU A 302 10.51 -54.34 15.08
C LEU A 302 11.77 -53.95 15.84
N ASN A 303 12.37 -54.87 16.59
CA ASN A 303 13.63 -54.63 17.27
C ASN A 303 14.76 -54.38 16.28
N ALA A 304 14.87 -55.15 15.20
CA ALA A 304 15.86 -54.91 14.15
C ALA A 304 15.68 -53.55 13.45
N LEU A 305 14.43 -53.13 13.20
CA LEU A 305 14.15 -51.78 12.69
C LEU A 305 14.56 -50.71 13.70
N ARG A 306 14.19 -50.90 14.98
CA ARG A 306 14.43 -49.94 16.06
C ARG A 306 15.92 -49.78 16.37
N THR A 307 16.70 -50.85 16.37
CA THR A 307 18.11 -50.81 16.76
C THR A 307 19.02 -50.44 15.60
N ASN A 308 18.71 -50.86 14.37
CA ASN A 308 19.63 -50.72 13.25
C ASN A 308 19.12 -49.74 12.18
N ALA A 309 17.89 -49.91 11.69
CA ALA A 309 17.40 -49.14 10.55
C ALA A 309 17.10 -47.68 10.92
N LEU A 310 16.41 -47.46 12.04
CA LEU A 310 16.02 -46.12 12.47
C LEU A 310 17.24 -45.27 12.86
N PRO A 311 18.17 -45.73 13.72
CA PRO A 311 19.34 -44.95 14.10
C PRO A 311 20.30 -44.71 12.93
N SER A 312 20.47 -45.67 12.01
CA SER A 312 21.29 -45.46 10.81
C SER A 312 20.66 -44.45 9.85
N SER A 313 19.35 -44.49 9.66
CA SER A 313 18.63 -43.51 8.84
C SER A 313 18.71 -42.10 9.44
N LEU A 314 18.56 -41.98 10.76
CA LEU A 314 18.68 -40.70 11.49
C LEU A 314 20.11 -40.18 11.41
N ALA A 315 21.12 -41.01 11.67
CA ALA A 315 22.53 -40.63 11.54
C ALA A 315 22.87 -40.16 10.12
N ARG A 316 22.32 -40.83 9.09
CA ARG A 316 22.46 -40.40 7.69
C ARG A 316 21.76 -39.07 7.44
N LEU A 317 20.57 -38.87 7.97
CA LEU A 317 19.85 -37.59 7.84
C LEU A 317 20.61 -36.45 8.53
N ALA A 318 21.09 -36.68 9.75
CA ALA A 318 21.89 -35.73 10.52
C ALA A 318 23.19 -35.36 9.80
N SER A 319 23.88 -36.33 9.19
CA SER A 319 25.08 -36.05 8.40
C SER A 319 24.78 -35.25 7.13
N THR A 320 23.69 -35.57 6.42
CA THR A 320 23.27 -34.81 5.24
C THR A 320 22.84 -33.38 5.58
N LEU A 321 22.13 -33.18 6.70
CA LEU A 321 21.76 -31.86 7.21
C LEU A 321 23.01 -31.05 7.59
N HIS A 322 23.99 -31.69 8.23
CA HIS A 322 25.26 -31.04 8.53
C HIS A 322 26.02 -30.64 7.26
N SER A 323 26.08 -31.51 6.24
CA SER A 323 26.70 -31.18 4.95
C SER A 323 25.96 -30.07 4.21
N LEU A 324 24.63 -30.05 4.27
CA LEU A 324 23.83 -29.00 3.64
C LEU A 324 24.04 -27.66 4.35
N ARG A 325 24.02 -27.65 5.68
CA ARG A 325 24.25 -26.43 6.48
C ARG A 325 25.66 -25.88 6.29
N THR A 326 26.66 -26.74 6.19
CA THR A 326 28.05 -26.31 5.91
C THR A 326 28.18 -25.75 4.51
N LEU A 327 27.57 -26.37 3.49
CA LEU A 327 27.53 -25.84 2.12
C LEU A 327 26.79 -24.50 2.06
N GLN A 328 25.67 -24.36 2.77
CA GLN A 328 24.95 -23.09 2.86
C GLN A 328 25.82 -22.00 3.50
N ARG A 329 26.58 -22.33 4.55
CA ARG A 329 27.52 -21.38 5.17
C ARG A 329 28.64 -20.97 4.24
N THR A 330 29.21 -21.89 3.46
CA THR A 330 30.28 -21.56 2.50
C THR A 330 29.75 -20.72 1.34
N LEU A 331 28.54 -21.01 0.85
CA LEU A 331 27.87 -20.21 -0.18
C LEU A 331 27.60 -18.78 0.30
N LEU A 332 27.05 -18.62 1.50
CA LEU A 332 26.84 -17.29 2.10
C LEU A 332 28.16 -16.53 2.29
N HIS A 333 29.22 -17.21 2.71
CA HIS A 333 30.53 -16.58 2.84
C HIS A 333 31.10 -16.12 1.49
N LEU A 334 30.94 -16.92 0.44
CA LEU A 334 31.36 -16.56 -0.92
C LEU A 334 30.55 -15.36 -1.43
N GLN A 335 29.24 -15.35 -1.23
CA GLN A 335 28.38 -14.21 -1.59
C GLN A 335 28.75 -12.95 -0.82
N LEU A 336 29.00 -13.06 0.49
CA LEU A 336 29.42 -11.93 1.31
C LEU A 336 30.76 -11.36 0.82
N THR A 337 31.76 -12.22 0.62
CA THR A 337 33.09 -11.77 0.13
C THR A 337 33.01 -11.21 -1.29
N PHE A 338 32.10 -11.70 -2.13
CA PHE A 338 31.83 -11.12 -3.44
C PHE A 338 31.20 -9.73 -3.32
N LEU A 339 30.21 -9.54 -2.45
CA LEU A 339 29.59 -8.23 -2.21
C LEU A 339 30.57 -7.24 -1.57
N GLU A 340 31.39 -7.71 -0.64
CA GLU A 340 32.48 -6.95 -0.06
C GLU A 340 33.52 -6.56 -1.10
N LYS A 341 33.89 -7.42 -2.05
CA LYS A 341 34.87 -7.06 -3.09
C LYS A 341 34.27 -6.16 -4.18
N SER A 342 33.04 -6.44 -4.61
CA SER A 342 32.42 -5.78 -5.77
C SER A 342 31.72 -4.47 -5.44
N LYS A 343 30.90 -4.44 -4.38
CA LYS A 343 30.04 -3.28 -4.07
C LYS A 343 30.58 -2.46 -2.92
N HIS A 344 30.97 -3.12 -1.83
CA HIS A 344 31.33 -2.43 -0.59
C HIS A 344 32.83 -2.26 -0.36
N GLY A 345 33.64 -2.75 -1.31
CA GLY A 345 35.07 -2.89 -1.14
C GLY A 345 35.79 -1.57 -1.14
N VAL A 346 36.99 -1.57 -0.55
CA VAL A 346 37.88 -0.41 -0.54
C VAL A 346 38.12 0.13 -1.96
N LEU A 347 38.27 -0.77 -2.96
CA LEU A 347 38.40 -0.40 -4.37
C LEU A 347 37.13 0.24 -4.95
N SER A 348 35.95 -0.31 -4.64
CA SER A 348 34.66 0.27 -5.08
C SER A 348 34.46 1.66 -4.48
N ARG A 349 34.67 1.81 -3.17
CA ARG A 349 34.59 3.10 -2.47
C ARG A 349 35.62 4.10 -2.98
N TYR A 350 36.86 3.66 -3.25
CA TYR A 350 37.90 4.50 -3.85
C TYR A 350 37.50 4.96 -5.25
N ASN A 351 36.99 4.06 -6.10
CA ASN A 351 36.54 4.42 -7.44
C ASN A 351 35.34 5.39 -7.39
N ALA A 352 34.38 5.17 -6.49
CA ALA A 352 33.27 6.09 -6.28
C ALA A 352 33.76 7.48 -5.82
N ALA A 353 34.64 7.54 -4.81
CA ALA A 353 35.25 8.78 -4.35
C ALA A 353 36.06 9.48 -5.45
N ARG A 354 36.79 8.72 -6.27
CA ARG A 354 37.55 9.23 -7.41
C ARG A 354 36.64 9.79 -8.50
N ILE A 355 35.52 9.14 -8.81
CA ILE A 355 34.52 9.65 -9.77
C ILE A 355 33.93 10.96 -9.24
N VAL A 356 33.52 11.00 -7.97
CA VAL A 356 33.01 12.22 -7.35
C VAL A 356 34.08 13.32 -7.40
N PHE A 357 35.32 13.05 -7.02
CA PHE A 357 36.41 14.00 -7.10
C PHE A 357 36.60 14.53 -8.54
N LEU A 358 36.71 13.64 -9.54
CA LEU A 358 36.87 14.05 -10.94
C LEU A 358 35.67 14.85 -11.45
N SER A 359 34.45 14.53 -11.02
CA SER A 359 33.25 15.32 -11.37
C SER A 359 33.30 16.73 -10.79
N THR A 360 33.74 16.88 -9.54
CA THR A 360 33.91 18.21 -8.90
C THR A 360 35.05 18.99 -9.55
N VAL A 361 36.15 18.33 -9.94
CA VAL A 361 37.23 18.97 -10.70
C VAL A 361 36.74 19.43 -12.07
N ALA A 362 35.95 18.63 -12.77
CA ALA A 362 35.38 19.01 -14.06
C ALA A 362 34.41 20.21 -13.92
N GLN A 363 33.54 20.20 -12.90
CA GLN A 363 32.62 21.31 -12.62
C GLN A 363 33.37 22.60 -12.26
N THR A 364 34.39 22.51 -11.41
CA THR A 364 35.21 23.66 -11.03
C THR A 364 36.02 24.20 -12.19
N MET A 365 36.55 23.33 -13.07
CA MET A 365 37.20 23.75 -14.32
C MET A 365 36.20 24.42 -15.26
N ALA A 366 34.99 23.88 -15.41
CA ALA A 366 33.95 24.49 -16.24
C ALA A 366 33.58 25.90 -15.71
N LEU A 367 33.33 26.04 -14.41
CA LEU A 367 33.07 27.34 -13.79
C LEU A 367 34.25 28.30 -13.94
N LYS A 368 35.49 27.83 -13.76
CA LYS A 368 36.70 28.64 -13.97
C LYS A 368 36.80 29.14 -15.41
N THR A 369 36.49 28.30 -16.40
CA THR A 369 36.48 28.73 -17.81
C THR A 369 35.38 29.75 -18.10
N GLN A 370 34.20 29.62 -17.48
CA GLN A 370 33.14 30.62 -17.60
C GLN A 370 33.56 31.97 -17.01
N VAL A 371 34.19 31.96 -15.83
CA VAL A 371 34.73 33.18 -15.20
C VAL A 371 35.77 33.83 -16.11
N LEU A 372 36.73 33.08 -16.64
CA LEU A 372 37.74 33.62 -17.57
C LEU A 372 37.13 34.21 -18.84
N VAL A 373 36.08 33.58 -19.39
CA VAL A 373 35.35 34.14 -20.55
C VAL A 373 34.65 35.45 -20.18
N LEU A 374 34.04 35.54 -19.00
CA LEU A 374 33.40 36.76 -18.52
C LEU A 374 34.43 37.87 -18.24
N GLU A 375 35.58 37.52 -17.67
CA GLU A 375 36.70 38.45 -17.45
C GLU A 375 37.24 38.97 -18.78
N ALA A 376 37.51 38.10 -19.75
CA ALA A 376 37.93 38.52 -21.09
C ALA A 376 36.89 39.40 -21.79
N ARG A 377 35.59 39.07 -21.69
CA ARG A 377 34.51 39.92 -22.20
C ARG A 377 34.48 41.28 -21.49
N ARG A 378 34.65 41.29 -20.17
CA ARG A 378 34.70 42.52 -19.37
C ARG A 378 35.89 43.38 -19.78
N GLU A 379 37.07 42.80 -19.99
CA GLU A 379 38.25 43.53 -20.45
C GLU A 379 38.03 44.17 -21.82
N VAL A 380 37.44 43.42 -22.78
CA VAL A 380 37.09 43.95 -24.10
C VAL A 380 36.10 45.12 -23.99
N VAL A 381 35.06 45.01 -23.15
CA VAL A 381 34.10 46.10 -22.92
C VAL A 381 34.73 47.28 -22.17
N THR A 382 35.67 47.01 -21.27
CA THR A 382 36.31 48.04 -20.43
C THR A 382 37.47 48.74 -21.16
N SER A 383 37.94 48.16 -22.26
CA SER A 383 39.02 48.69 -23.09
C SER A 383 38.77 50.15 -23.48
N PRO A 384 39.79 51.03 -23.39
CA PRO A 384 39.62 52.45 -23.69
C PRO A 384 39.17 52.68 -25.15
N GLU A 385 39.59 51.83 -26.09
CA GLU A 385 39.17 51.94 -27.49
C GLU A 385 37.68 51.63 -27.68
N THR A 386 37.14 50.64 -26.96
CA THR A 386 35.71 50.29 -27.06
C THR A 386 34.85 51.32 -26.35
N LYS A 387 35.31 51.86 -25.22
CA LYS A 387 34.66 53.00 -24.56
C LYS A 387 34.62 54.23 -25.46
N GLN A 388 35.74 54.62 -26.08
CA GLN A 388 35.77 55.74 -27.03
C GLN A 388 34.81 55.51 -28.22
N LYS A 389 34.76 54.28 -28.76
CA LYS A 389 33.80 53.93 -29.82
C LYS A 389 32.35 54.00 -29.33
N MET A 390 32.05 53.54 -28.12
CA MET A 390 30.72 53.63 -27.53
C MET A 390 30.31 55.08 -27.24
N ASP A 391 31.22 55.90 -26.73
CA ASP A 391 30.99 57.32 -26.47
C ASP A 391 30.76 58.09 -27.78
N LEU A 392 31.54 57.78 -28.82
CA LEU A 392 31.32 58.33 -30.16
C LEU A 392 29.97 57.87 -30.74
N ALA A 393 29.62 56.58 -30.61
CA ALA A 393 28.34 56.07 -31.05
C ALA A 393 27.17 56.73 -30.29
N ARG A 394 27.32 56.96 -28.99
CA ARG A 394 26.34 57.67 -28.16
C ARG A 394 26.21 59.14 -28.59
N ALA A 395 27.31 59.82 -28.84
CA ALA A 395 27.29 61.19 -29.35
C ALA A 395 26.62 61.29 -30.72
N ARG A 396 26.90 60.34 -31.63
CA ARG A 396 26.20 60.27 -32.93
C ARG A 396 24.72 59.99 -32.77
N TYR A 397 24.32 59.12 -31.84
CA TYR A 397 22.91 58.86 -31.58
C TYR A 397 22.20 60.11 -31.07
N GLN A 398 22.81 60.85 -30.15
CA GLN A 398 22.26 62.13 -29.68
C GLN A 398 22.17 63.16 -30.80
N GLN A 399 23.16 63.22 -31.69
CA GLN A 399 23.10 64.08 -32.87
C GLN A 399 21.93 63.70 -33.78
N MET A 400 21.77 62.42 -34.10
CA MET A 400 20.62 61.96 -34.90
C MET A 400 19.30 62.26 -34.20
N GLU A 401 19.21 62.14 -32.87
CA GLU A 401 18.00 62.45 -32.10
C GLU A 401 17.70 63.97 -32.09
N THR A 402 18.72 64.83 -32.15
CA THR A 402 18.52 66.27 -32.32
C THR A 402 18.10 66.62 -33.74
N GLU A 403 18.69 65.97 -34.74
CA GLU A 403 18.32 66.14 -36.14
C GLU A 403 16.88 65.63 -36.38
N GLU A 404 16.50 64.50 -35.80
CA GLU A 404 15.13 63.97 -35.84
C GLU A 404 14.14 64.94 -35.23
N ARG A 405 14.42 65.48 -34.03
CA ARG A 405 13.59 66.52 -33.42
C ARG A 405 13.46 67.77 -34.28
N GLU A 406 14.55 68.22 -34.89
CA GLU A 406 14.52 69.37 -35.80
C GLU A 406 13.67 69.07 -37.03
N MET A 407 13.78 67.86 -37.58
CA MET A 407 12.96 67.42 -38.71
C MET A 407 11.49 67.31 -38.32
N ASP A 408 11.16 66.83 -37.12
CA ASP A 408 9.80 66.80 -36.58
C ASP A 408 9.23 68.21 -36.38
N GLU A 409 10.03 69.17 -35.89
CA GLU A 409 9.63 70.57 -35.78
C GLU A 409 9.40 71.20 -37.17
N ARG A 410 10.26 70.90 -38.15
CA ARG A 410 10.07 71.31 -39.54
C ARG A 410 8.83 70.69 -40.16
N ILE A 411 8.56 69.42 -39.90
CA ILE A 411 7.32 68.76 -40.33
C ILE A 411 6.12 69.45 -39.70
N LYS A 412 6.15 69.71 -38.40
CA LYS A 412 5.05 70.40 -37.70
C LYS A 412 4.80 71.81 -38.22
N THR A 413 5.85 72.59 -38.50
CA THR A 413 5.70 73.92 -39.10
C THR A 413 5.18 73.86 -40.54
N LEU A 414 5.64 72.87 -41.33
CA LEU A 414 5.10 72.64 -42.67
C LEU A 414 3.63 72.18 -42.61
N GLU A 415 3.26 71.32 -41.68
CA GLU A 415 1.88 70.92 -41.42
C GLU A 415 1.02 72.09 -40.95
N GLU A 416 1.56 73.00 -40.14
CA GLU A 416 0.87 74.23 -39.73
C GLU A 416 0.65 75.15 -40.94
N VAL A 417 1.68 75.40 -41.76
CA VAL A 417 1.55 76.20 -42.98
C VAL A 417 0.59 75.55 -43.97
N VAL A 418 0.71 74.24 -44.22
CA VAL A 418 -0.23 73.49 -45.05
C VAL A 418 -1.63 73.56 -44.45
N GLY A 419 -1.77 73.45 -43.13
CA GLY A 419 -3.03 73.61 -42.41
C GLY A 419 -3.61 75.02 -42.50
N GLU A 420 -2.80 76.07 -42.62
CA GLU A 420 -3.26 77.43 -42.94
C GLU A 420 -3.76 77.51 -44.39
N TYR A 421 -3.04 76.93 -45.35
CA TYR A 421 -3.49 76.84 -46.76
C TYR A 421 -4.74 75.99 -46.91
N GLU A 422 -4.80 74.84 -46.25
CA GLU A 422 -5.97 73.98 -46.21
C GLU A 422 -7.08 74.64 -45.40
N GLY A 423 -6.81 75.38 -44.33
CA GLY A 423 -7.81 76.19 -43.62
C GLY A 423 -8.41 77.28 -44.49
N LEU A 424 -7.64 77.78 -45.46
CA LEU A 424 -8.13 78.66 -46.53
C LEU A 424 -8.97 77.91 -47.58
N ASP A 425 -8.86 76.59 -47.70
CA ASP A 425 -9.50 75.78 -48.76
C ASP A 425 -10.51 74.69 -48.28
N THR A 426 -10.54 74.34 -46.99
CA THR A 426 -11.24 73.14 -46.48
C THR A 426 -12.31 73.50 -45.45
N GLY A 427 -13.17 74.44 -45.82
CA GLY A 427 -14.21 74.92 -44.89
C GLY A 427 -15.45 75.53 -45.50
N GLY A 428 -15.70 75.33 -46.81
CA GLY A 428 -17.00 75.60 -47.41
C GLY A 428 -17.23 77.05 -47.87
N ARG A 429 -17.85 77.14 -49.05
CA ARG A 429 -18.56 78.33 -49.55
C ARG A 429 -17.67 79.56 -49.76
N GLY A 430 -17.22 79.69 -51.01
CA GLY A 430 -16.26 80.69 -51.47
C GLY A 430 -16.50 82.11 -50.97
N ALA A 431 -15.39 82.76 -50.60
CA ALA A 431 -15.33 84.22 -50.53
C ALA A 431 -13.90 84.78 -50.63
N ALA A 432 -12.84 84.07 -50.19
CA ALA A 432 -11.49 84.66 -50.13
C ALA A 432 -10.48 84.05 -51.13
N GLY A 433 -10.12 82.76 -51.01
CA GLY A 433 -9.14 82.13 -51.91
C GLY A 433 -9.61 82.04 -53.37
N GLY A 434 -10.86 81.61 -53.56
CA GLY A 434 -11.52 81.62 -54.87
C GLY A 434 -11.74 83.02 -55.43
N GLU A 435 -11.85 84.06 -54.60
CA GLU A 435 -11.98 85.43 -55.09
C GLU A 435 -10.64 85.96 -55.60
N ILE A 436 -9.51 85.59 -54.98
CA ILE A 436 -8.17 85.93 -55.47
C ILE A 436 -7.88 85.17 -56.77
N MET A 437 -8.11 83.84 -56.81
CA MET A 437 -7.97 83.05 -58.04
C MET A 437 -8.93 83.51 -59.15
N ALA A 438 -10.18 83.89 -58.84
CA ALA A 438 -11.11 84.42 -59.82
C ALA A 438 -10.80 85.86 -60.25
N LYS A 439 -10.23 86.70 -59.37
CA LYS A 439 -9.71 88.04 -59.73
C LYS A 439 -8.48 87.89 -60.63
N LEU A 440 -7.61 86.92 -60.36
CA LEU A 440 -6.45 86.65 -61.19
C LEU A 440 -6.88 86.09 -62.56
N GLY A 441 -7.81 85.13 -62.59
CA GLY A 441 -8.41 84.60 -63.82
C GLY A 441 -9.14 85.66 -64.64
N ARG A 442 -9.89 86.57 -64.00
CA ARG A 442 -10.49 87.72 -64.69
C ARG A 442 -9.44 88.66 -65.27
N ARG A 443 -8.39 88.99 -64.51
CA ARG A 443 -7.29 89.81 -65.03
C ARG A 443 -6.56 89.13 -66.19
N TYR A 444 -6.35 87.83 -66.15
CA TYR A 444 -5.75 87.10 -67.27
C TYR A 444 -6.68 87.11 -68.50
N GLY A 445 -7.99 86.92 -68.32
CA GLY A 445 -8.95 87.00 -69.42
C GLY A 445 -9.10 88.41 -70.00
N GLU A 446 -9.05 89.45 -69.16
CA GLU A 446 -9.03 90.85 -69.60
C GLU A 446 -7.75 91.16 -70.39
N ILE A 447 -6.58 90.74 -69.89
CA ILE A 447 -5.31 90.89 -70.59
C ILE A 447 -5.34 90.14 -71.93
N GLU A 448 -5.86 88.92 -71.97
CA GLU A 448 -5.97 88.12 -73.20
C GLU A 448 -6.89 88.79 -74.23
N ALA A 449 -8.02 89.37 -73.79
CA ALA A 449 -8.93 90.12 -74.65
C ALA A 449 -8.34 91.44 -75.18
N GLU A 450 -7.58 92.16 -74.34
CA GLU A 450 -6.83 93.34 -74.76
C GLU A 450 -5.75 92.97 -75.78
N LEU A 451 -5.04 91.86 -75.56
CA LEU A 451 -3.99 91.37 -76.46
C LEU A 451 -4.56 90.95 -77.82
N GLU A 452 -5.73 90.31 -77.84
CA GLU A 452 -6.53 90.02 -79.04
C GLU A 452 -6.95 91.30 -79.79
N THR A 453 -7.33 92.36 -79.06
CA THR A 453 -7.74 93.64 -79.66
C THR A 453 -6.54 94.37 -80.25
N VAL A 454 -5.42 94.44 -79.53
CA VAL A 454 -4.14 94.97 -80.03
C VAL A 454 -3.67 94.19 -81.25
N LYS A 455 -3.83 92.86 -81.26
CA LYS A 455 -3.50 92.01 -82.41
C LYS A 455 -4.35 92.37 -83.64
N ARG A 456 -5.66 92.59 -83.49
CA ARG A 456 -6.53 93.05 -84.59
C ARG A 456 -6.15 94.45 -85.08
N ASP A 457 -5.80 95.38 -84.18
CA ASP A 457 -5.37 96.72 -84.55
C ASP A 457 -4.02 96.71 -85.27
N ILE A 458 -3.08 95.86 -84.87
CA ILE A 458 -1.82 95.64 -85.59
C ILE A 458 -2.11 95.07 -86.99
N GLU A 459 -2.98 94.06 -87.10
CA GLU A 459 -3.38 93.53 -88.42
C GLU A 459 -4.07 94.59 -89.31
N MET A 460 -4.87 95.49 -88.74
CA MET A 460 -5.47 96.61 -89.48
C MET A 460 -4.42 97.65 -89.90
N LEU A 461 -3.45 97.96 -89.03
CA LEU A 461 -2.34 98.86 -89.35
C LEU A 461 -1.39 98.27 -90.39
N GLU A 462 -1.15 96.95 -90.37
CA GLU A 462 -0.36 96.24 -91.37
C GLU A 462 -1.08 96.18 -92.73
N ARG A 463 -2.40 95.95 -92.74
CA ARG A 463 -3.22 96.03 -93.98
C ARG A 463 -3.37 97.47 -94.51
N GLY A 464 -3.29 98.49 -93.64
CA GLY A 464 -3.41 99.91 -94.00
C GLY A 464 -2.11 100.59 -94.45
N LYS A 465 -0.93 100.07 -94.10
CA LYS A 465 0.38 100.63 -94.48
C LYS A 465 1.02 100.02 -95.73
N GLY A 466 0.31 99.13 -96.45
CA GLY A 466 0.75 98.58 -97.74
C GLY A 466 0.46 99.43 -98.97
N LEU A 467 -0.09 100.65 -98.84
CA LEU A 467 -0.49 101.53 -99.95
C LEU A 467 -0.05 102.98 -99.71
N LYS A 468 1.25 103.25 -99.91
CA LYS A 468 1.80 104.39 -100.68
C LYS A 468 3.31 104.48 -100.57
#